data_AF-A0A5Q4ETN2-F1
#
_entry.id   AF-A0A5Q4ETN2-F1
#
_cell.length_a   1.000
_cell.length_b   1.000
_cell.length_c   1.000
_cell.angle_alpha   90.00
_cell.angle_beta   90.00
_cell.angle_gamma   90.00
#
_symmetry.space_group_name_H-M   'P 1'
#
loop_
_entity.id
_entity.type
_entity.pdbx_description
1 polymer ?
#
loop_
_entity_poly.entity_id
_entity_poly.type
_entity_poly.pdbx_seq_one_letter_code
_entity_poly.pdbx_strand_id
1 'polypeptide(L)'
;HHLNHLTPNTFCMDLYTAAMKWRLGEIDEATWRRRSVSAAMTLAQRADIHFMRLHFRHLTWEEIESFRTGSAESADIERIIDRLAEELRRPELELTALPHAGFKKTTEGPPADTPILLRQDSYRALTEPVVFINPDGTETRGAHTARFGEIEERFYAVTPAGRELYDRCLCEAEAAAGEHSDFEAREAAYARAFSAFPKTLTELIGAGLVYASCEPTAQGLAAARDGAIDTTDLLELHAQGHIRLEGLRYEDFLPVSAAGIFASNLNQSGLRSDRARTSAPAQSAFEAIIGRPVVDADRRYRGRSARALVDTFGALGLLERLDPDVRVRLESDPAQALEGRLTPMAAPTV
;
A
#
# COMPACT_ATOMS: atom_id res chain seq x y z
N HIS A 1 -11.91 16.44 -12.05
CA HIS A 1 -12.74 15.25 -11.76
C HIS A 1 -12.33 14.02 -12.57
N HIS A 2 -11.92 14.15 -13.84
CA HIS A 2 -11.39 13.03 -14.64
C HIS A 2 -10.00 12.50 -14.22
N LEU A 3 -9.39 13.06 -13.16
CA LEU A 3 -8.07 12.63 -12.64
C LEU A 3 -8.16 11.61 -11.49
N ASN A 4 -9.33 11.41 -10.86
CA ASN A 4 -9.44 10.63 -9.63
C ASN A 4 -9.55 9.09 -9.85
N HIS A 5 -9.69 8.63 -11.10
CA HIS A 5 -9.80 7.21 -11.43
C HIS A 5 -8.79 6.75 -12.49
N LEU A 6 -7.88 7.65 -12.88
CA LEU A 6 -6.88 7.40 -13.94
C LEU A 6 -5.44 7.50 -13.44
N THR A 7 -5.19 7.71 -12.15
CA THR A 7 -3.84 7.53 -11.62
C THR A 7 -3.55 6.03 -11.64
N PRO A 8 -2.66 5.52 -12.53
CA PRO A 8 -2.00 4.26 -12.24
C PRO A 8 -1.44 4.37 -10.82
N ASN A 9 -1.48 3.28 -10.06
CA ASN A 9 -0.88 3.21 -8.74
C ASN A 9 0.39 4.06 -8.71
N THR A 10 0.44 5.10 -7.87
CA THR A 10 1.50 6.09 -7.99
C THR A 10 2.81 5.38 -7.78
N PHE A 11 3.57 5.21 -8.86
CA PHE A 11 4.79 4.40 -8.86
C PHE A 11 5.82 4.90 -7.84
N CYS A 12 5.84 6.21 -7.61
CA CYS A 12 6.59 6.83 -6.53
C CYS A 12 5.84 8.04 -6.00
N MET A 13 5.19 7.86 -4.85
CA MET A 13 4.38 8.89 -4.23
C MET A 13 5.21 10.08 -3.73
N ASP A 14 6.41 9.83 -3.21
CA ASP A 14 7.27 10.88 -2.64
C ASP A 14 7.79 11.85 -3.71
N LEU A 15 8.06 11.36 -4.93
CA LEU A 15 8.39 12.22 -6.07
C LEU A 15 7.21 13.11 -6.45
N TYR A 16 6.00 12.54 -6.50
CA TYR A 16 4.79 13.29 -6.81
C TYR A 16 4.50 14.36 -5.76
N THR A 17 4.47 14.00 -4.48
CA THR A 17 4.14 14.94 -3.40
C THR A 17 5.19 16.04 -3.27
N ALA A 18 6.48 15.73 -3.45
CA ALA A 18 7.53 16.74 -3.49
C ALA A 18 7.34 17.70 -4.68
N ALA A 19 7.07 17.18 -5.89
CA ALA A 19 6.83 18.01 -7.07
C ALA A 19 5.62 18.93 -6.86
N MET A 20 4.52 18.39 -6.33
CA MET A 20 3.33 19.18 -6.02
C MET A 20 3.63 20.30 -5.02
N LYS A 21 4.34 20.00 -3.93
CA LYS A 21 4.72 21.00 -2.92
C LYS A 21 5.61 22.10 -3.52
N TRP A 22 6.53 21.76 -4.42
CA TRP A 22 7.36 22.75 -5.11
C TRP A 22 6.52 23.65 -6.02
N ARG A 23 5.69 23.04 -6.86
CA ARG A 23 4.90 23.76 -7.86
C ARG A 23 3.74 24.56 -7.27
N LEU A 24 3.30 24.24 -6.06
CA LEU A 24 2.38 25.03 -5.24
C LEU A 24 3.10 26.07 -4.36
N GLY A 25 4.43 26.19 -4.45
CA GLY A 25 5.21 27.18 -3.70
C GLY A 25 5.36 26.88 -2.20
N GLU A 26 5.10 25.66 -1.75
CA GLU A 26 5.24 25.26 -0.34
C GLU A 26 6.68 24.94 0.06
N ILE A 27 7.50 24.52 -0.90
CA ILE A 27 8.93 24.27 -0.72
C ILE A 27 9.71 24.89 -1.88
N ASP A 28 10.98 25.22 -1.63
CA ASP A 28 11.88 25.69 -2.68
C ASP A 28 12.41 24.53 -3.54
N GLU A 29 13.01 24.89 -4.69
CA GLU A 29 13.58 23.90 -5.60
C GLU A 29 14.70 23.10 -4.94
N ALA A 30 15.51 23.71 -4.08
CA ALA A 30 16.60 23.02 -3.40
C ALA A 30 16.08 21.89 -2.49
N THR A 31 15.00 22.13 -1.75
CA THR A 31 14.34 21.13 -0.91
C THR A 31 13.65 20.06 -1.76
N TRP A 32 12.99 20.46 -2.85
CA TRP A 32 12.41 19.51 -3.80
C TRP A 32 13.46 18.57 -4.39
N ARG A 33 14.61 19.09 -4.83
CA ARG A 33 15.72 18.29 -5.36
C ARG A 33 16.23 17.29 -4.34
N ARG A 34 16.52 17.72 -3.11
CA ARG A 34 16.96 16.82 -2.03
C ARG A 34 15.96 15.69 -1.79
N ARG A 35 14.66 16.01 -1.66
CA ARG A 35 13.60 15.01 -1.46
C ARG A 35 13.46 14.08 -2.66
N SER A 36 13.57 14.60 -3.87
CA SER A 36 13.42 13.80 -5.09
C SER A 36 14.58 12.84 -5.31
N VAL A 37 15.81 13.28 -5.04
CA VAL A 37 16.98 12.39 -5.05
C VAL A 37 16.84 11.30 -4.00
N SER A 38 16.44 11.64 -2.78
CA SER A 38 16.21 10.64 -1.72
C SER A 38 15.14 9.62 -2.13
N ALA A 39 14.01 10.07 -2.66
CA ALA A 39 12.92 9.20 -3.11
C ALA A 39 13.36 8.26 -4.26
N ALA A 40 14.09 8.78 -5.24
CA ALA A 40 14.62 8.00 -6.35
C ALA A 40 15.68 6.99 -5.89
N MET A 41 16.52 7.35 -4.92
CA MET A 41 17.49 6.44 -4.31
C MET A 41 16.80 5.29 -3.56
N THR A 42 15.82 5.60 -2.71
CA THR A 42 15.03 4.59 -2.00
C THR A 42 14.32 3.66 -2.98
N LEU A 43 13.76 4.21 -4.06
CA LEU A 43 13.14 3.43 -5.12
C LEU A 43 14.15 2.49 -5.80
N ALA A 44 15.33 2.99 -6.18
CA ALA A 44 16.37 2.19 -6.81
C ALA A 44 16.88 1.06 -5.91
N GLN A 45 16.90 1.27 -4.58
CA GLN A 45 17.30 0.25 -3.60
C GLN A 45 16.24 -0.84 -3.38
N ARG A 46 14.95 -0.48 -3.44
CA ARG A 46 13.84 -1.40 -3.13
C ARG A 46 13.22 -2.09 -4.35
N ALA A 47 13.46 -1.59 -5.55
CA ALA A 47 12.81 -2.09 -6.77
C ALA A 47 13.36 -3.46 -7.17
N ASP A 48 12.62 -4.51 -6.83
CA ASP A 48 12.86 -5.89 -7.26
C ASP A 48 11.75 -6.38 -8.22
N ILE A 49 11.80 -7.67 -8.56
CA ILE A 49 10.79 -8.29 -9.43
C ILE A 49 9.37 -8.21 -8.82
N HIS A 50 9.25 -8.24 -7.49
CA HIS A 50 7.98 -8.21 -6.81
C HIS A 50 7.40 -6.80 -6.79
N PHE A 51 8.24 -5.79 -6.59
CA PHE A 51 7.89 -4.38 -6.75
C PHE A 51 7.40 -4.10 -8.18
N MET A 52 8.11 -4.61 -9.19
CA MET A 52 7.70 -4.51 -10.59
C MET A 52 6.34 -5.17 -10.82
N ARG A 53 6.15 -6.39 -10.31
CA ARG A 53 4.88 -7.13 -10.44
C ARG A 53 3.72 -6.42 -9.77
N LEU A 54 3.96 -5.80 -8.61
CA LEU A 54 2.96 -5.05 -7.85
C LEU A 54 2.51 -3.76 -8.56
N HIS A 55 3.44 -3.02 -9.16
CA HIS A 55 3.18 -1.68 -9.73
C HIS A 55 2.87 -1.71 -11.23
N PHE A 56 3.42 -2.66 -11.98
CA PHE A 56 3.24 -2.77 -13.43
C PHE A 56 2.41 -4.00 -13.79
N ARG A 57 1.14 -4.01 -13.36
CA ARG A 57 0.21 -5.15 -13.52
C ARG A 57 -0.06 -5.55 -14.98
N HIS A 58 0.26 -4.69 -15.93
CA HIS A 58 0.18 -4.98 -17.36
C HIS A 58 1.32 -5.87 -17.87
N LEU A 59 2.42 -5.98 -17.13
CA LEU A 59 3.54 -6.86 -17.46
C LEU A 59 3.29 -8.27 -16.95
N THR A 60 3.64 -9.28 -17.76
CA THR A 60 3.63 -10.69 -17.35
C THR A 60 4.87 -11.03 -16.55
N TRP A 61 4.86 -12.20 -15.88
CA TRP A 61 6.05 -12.71 -15.20
C TRP A 61 7.21 -12.93 -16.18
N GLU A 62 6.93 -13.49 -17.35
CA GLU A 62 7.94 -13.74 -18.38
C GLU A 62 8.60 -12.45 -18.87
N GLU A 63 7.82 -11.37 -19.02
CA GLU A 63 8.35 -10.05 -19.37
C GLU A 63 9.25 -9.50 -18.26
N ILE A 64 8.80 -9.54 -17.00
CA ILE A 64 9.58 -9.04 -15.86
C ILE A 64 10.87 -9.86 -15.67
N GLU A 65 10.79 -11.19 -15.76
CA GLU A 65 11.94 -12.11 -15.65
C GLU A 65 12.93 -11.95 -16.82
N SER A 66 12.49 -11.42 -17.97
CA SER A 66 13.37 -11.10 -19.09
C SER A 66 14.21 -9.84 -18.87
N PHE A 67 13.84 -8.99 -17.91
CA PHE A 67 14.58 -7.77 -17.61
C PHE A 67 15.91 -8.10 -16.91
N ARG A 68 16.91 -7.27 -17.17
CA ARG A 68 18.20 -7.36 -16.49
C ARG A 68 18.18 -6.47 -15.27
N THR A 69 18.63 -6.99 -14.14
CA THR A 69 18.93 -6.16 -12.97
C THR A 69 20.01 -5.14 -13.34
N GLY A 70 19.70 -3.86 -13.17
CA GLY A 70 20.65 -2.75 -13.33
C GLY A 70 20.75 -1.95 -12.04
N SER A 71 21.86 -1.24 -11.85
CA SER A 71 21.97 -0.19 -10.84
C SER A 71 21.64 1.17 -11.46
N ALA A 72 21.05 2.06 -10.65
CA ALA A 72 20.97 3.47 -10.98
C ALA A 72 22.06 4.20 -10.20
N GLU A 73 23.07 4.71 -10.90
CA GLU A 73 24.13 5.49 -10.27
C GLU A 73 23.59 6.84 -9.80
N SER A 74 24.26 7.46 -8.82
CA SER A 74 23.84 8.77 -8.30
C SER A 74 23.74 9.83 -9.39
N ALA A 75 24.69 9.83 -10.35
CA ALA A 75 24.68 10.74 -11.48
C ALA A 75 23.48 10.52 -12.43
N ASP A 76 23.02 9.28 -12.59
CA ASP A 76 21.84 8.98 -13.41
C ASP A 76 20.56 9.48 -12.75
N ILE A 77 20.45 9.28 -11.44
CA ILE A 77 19.33 9.81 -10.65
C ILE A 77 19.30 11.33 -10.73
N GLU A 78 20.43 12.00 -10.50
CA GLU A 78 20.51 13.47 -10.61
C GLU A 78 20.08 13.96 -11.99
N ARG A 79 20.55 13.32 -13.07
CA ARG A 79 20.15 13.64 -14.45
C ARG A 79 18.66 13.41 -14.71
N ILE A 80 18.05 12.40 -14.09
CA ILE A 80 16.59 12.20 -14.14
C ILE A 80 15.87 13.34 -13.42
N ILE A 81 16.33 13.74 -12.23
CA ILE A 81 15.76 14.84 -11.47
C ILE A 81 15.93 16.17 -12.21
N ASP A 82 17.04 16.41 -12.91
CA ASP A 82 17.22 17.60 -13.74
C ASP A 82 16.20 17.69 -14.87
N ARG A 83 16.01 16.60 -15.62
CA ARG A 83 14.96 16.53 -16.66
C ARG A 83 13.56 16.72 -16.08
N LEU A 84 13.30 16.15 -14.90
CA LEU A 84 12.04 16.37 -14.21
C LEU A 84 11.87 17.84 -13.82
N ALA A 85 12.93 18.53 -13.40
CA ALA A 85 12.90 19.94 -13.08
C ALA A 85 12.57 20.80 -14.31
N GLU A 86 13.12 20.46 -15.47
CA GLU A 86 12.82 21.11 -16.74
C GLU A 86 11.35 20.95 -17.12
N GLU A 87 10.81 19.73 -17.06
CA GLU A 87 9.39 19.47 -17.34
C GLU A 87 8.48 20.19 -16.35
N LEU A 88 8.80 20.18 -15.06
CA LEU A 88 7.99 20.82 -14.02
C LEU A 88 7.97 22.35 -14.13
N ARG A 89 8.92 22.98 -14.84
CA ARG A 89 8.94 24.44 -15.11
C ARG A 89 8.07 24.87 -16.29
N ARG A 90 7.41 23.93 -16.97
CA ARG A 90 6.52 24.28 -18.06
C ARG A 90 5.38 25.19 -17.56
N PRO A 91 4.91 26.17 -18.36
CA PRO A 91 3.88 27.12 -17.94
C PRO A 91 2.60 26.45 -17.45
N GLU A 92 2.24 25.29 -18.01
CA GLU A 92 1.07 24.51 -17.62
C GLU A 92 1.14 23.99 -16.16
N LEU A 93 2.34 23.98 -15.55
CA LEU A 93 2.62 23.47 -14.21
C LEU A 93 3.03 24.60 -13.23
N GLU A 94 2.79 25.86 -13.57
CA GLU A 94 2.87 27.02 -12.65
C GLU A 94 1.66 27.05 -11.71
N LEU A 95 1.59 26.09 -10.78
CA LEU A 95 0.40 25.90 -9.93
C LEU A 95 0.21 27.02 -8.90
N THR A 96 1.26 27.77 -8.56
CA THR A 96 1.20 28.99 -7.73
C THR A 96 0.31 30.07 -8.33
N ALA A 97 0.09 30.08 -9.64
CA ALA A 97 -0.79 31.03 -10.32
C ALA A 97 -2.28 30.65 -10.19
N LEU A 98 -2.59 29.45 -9.71
CA LEU A 98 -3.95 28.95 -9.53
C LEU A 98 -4.43 29.20 -8.10
N PRO A 99 -5.74 29.40 -7.87
CA PRO A 99 -6.28 29.34 -6.51
C PRO A 99 -6.01 27.96 -5.91
N HIS A 100 -5.26 27.90 -4.81
CA HIS A 100 -5.02 26.67 -4.06
C HIS A 100 -4.96 26.92 -2.55
N ALA A 101 -5.33 25.92 -1.76
CA ALA A 101 -5.14 25.93 -0.31
C ALA A 101 -3.81 25.29 0.11
N GLY A 102 -3.05 24.77 -0.86
CA GLY A 102 -1.79 24.04 -0.66
C GLY A 102 -1.98 22.53 -0.64
N PHE A 103 -1.00 21.83 -0.09
CA PHE A 103 -0.89 20.39 0.03
C PHE A 103 -0.81 20.01 1.51
N LYS A 104 -1.19 18.77 1.83
CA LYS A 104 -1.02 18.28 3.21
C LYS A 104 0.46 18.22 3.57
N LYS A 105 0.75 18.47 4.85
CA LYS A 105 2.14 18.44 5.36
C LYS A 105 2.70 17.02 5.36
N THR A 106 1.85 16.04 5.64
CA THR A 106 2.23 14.67 6.00
C THR A 106 1.50 13.63 5.16
N THR A 107 2.25 12.67 4.63
CA THR A 107 1.71 11.44 4.02
C THR A 107 1.15 10.52 5.11
N GLU A 108 -0.02 9.96 4.87
CA GLU A 108 -0.64 8.95 5.74
C GLU A 108 -0.26 7.55 5.25
N GLY A 109 -0.17 6.58 6.17
CA GLY A 109 0.29 5.21 5.87
C GLY A 109 1.71 4.94 6.37
N PRO A 110 2.28 3.76 6.03
CA PRO A 110 3.63 3.40 6.42
C PRO A 110 4.70 4.25 5.68
N PRO A 111 5.96 4.21 6.14
CA PRO A 111 7.07 4.77 5.36
C PRO A 111 7.23 4.04 4.01
N ALA A 112 7.84 4.71 3.03
CA ALA A 112 7.98 4.20 1.66
C ALA A 112 8.69 2.84 1.59
N ASP A 113 9.65 2.58 2.47
CA ASP A 113 10.41 1.34 2.49
C ASP A 113 9.65 0.13 3.07
N THR A 114 8.41 0.33 3.53
CA THR A 114 7.63 -0.71 4.20
C THR A 114 6.39 -1.01 3.34
N PRO A 115 6.48 -1.99 2.41
CA PRO A 115 5.52 -2.17 1.33
C PRO A 115 4.26 -2.92 1.80
N ILE A 116 3.50 -2.32 2.71
CA ILE A 116 2.24 -2.88 3.21
C ILE A 116 1.11 -1.85 3.11
N LEU A 117 -0.14 -2.34 3.04
CA LEU A 117 -1.34 -1.51 2.98
C LEU A 117 -1.26 -0.49 1.83
N LEU A 118 -1.48 0.79 2.14
CA LEU A 118 -1.33 1.89 1.20
C LEU A 118 -0.74 3.11 1.89
N ARG A 119 -0.19 4.00 1.08
CA ARG A 119 0.16 5.37 1.44
C ARG A 119 -0.78 6.31 0.70
N GLN A 120 -1.18 7.40 1.34
CA GLN A 120 -2.09 8.39 0.77
C GLN A 120 -1.74 9.81 1.22
N ASP A 121 -1.99 10.76 0.33
CA ASP A 121 -1.75 12.19 0.55
C ASP A 121 -2.76 12.97 -0.29
N SER A 122 -2.99 14.23 0.04
CA SER A 122 -4.06 15.00 -0.57
C SER A 122 -3.73 16.48 -0.67
N TYR A 123 -4.39 17.09 -1.65
CA TYR A 123 -4.49 18.53 -1.76
C TYR A 123 -5.37 19.05 -0.63
N ARG A 124 -5.07 20.23 -0.12
CA ARG A 124 -5.99 20.89 0.81
C ARG A 124 -7.20 21.39 0.03
N ALA A 125 -8.37 21.24 0.65
CA ALA A 125 -9.61 21.64 0.02
C ALA A 125 -9.67 23.16 -0.19
N LEU A 126 -10.19 23.56 -1.34
CA LEU A 126 -10.52 24.95 -1.62
C LEU A 126 -11.87 25.30 -1.00
N THR A 127 -11.95 26.50 -0.43
CA THR A 127 -13.22 27.11 0.00
C THR A 127 -13.80 27.89 -1.17
N GLU A 128 -14.94 27.45 -1.68
CA GLU A 128 -15.64 28.07 -2.80
C GLU A 128 -16.94 28.73 -2.31
N PRO A 129 -17.35 29.86 -2.90
CA PRO A 129 -18.63 30.47 -2.60
C PRO A 129 -19.78 29.58 -3.10
N VAL A 130 -20.84 29.45 -2.31
CA VAL A 130 -22.08 28.77 -2.69
C VAL A 130 -23.24 29.74 -2.53
N VAL A 131 -24.13 29.78 -3.51
CA VAL A 131 -25.35 30.59 -3.47
C VAL A 131 -26.54 29.65 -3.33
N PHE A 132 -27.30 29.83 -2.26
CA PHE A 132 -28.57 29.15 -2.03
C PHE A 132 -29.70 30.08 -2.49
N ILE A 133 -30.64 29.55 -3.29
CA ILE A 133 -31.84 30.28 -3.68
C ILE A 133 -32.98 29.81 -2.77
N ASN A 134 -33.53 30.72 -1.98
CA ASN A 134 -34.64 30.44 -1.07
C ASN A 134 -35.97 30.32 -1.85
N PRO A 135 -36.99 29.66 -1.25
CA PRO A 135 -38.31 29.53 -1.89
C PRO A 135 -39.00 30.85 -2.24
N ASP A 136 -38.66 31.94 -1.53
CA ASP A 136 -39.17 33.30 -1.79
C ASP A 136 -38.37 34.06 -2.87
N GLY A 137 -37.39 33.40 -3.50
CA GLY A 137 -36.52 33.97 -4.52
C GLY A 137 -35.34 34.78 -3.98
N THR A 138 -35.18 34.89 -2.66
CA THR A 138 -34.01 35.56 -2.06
C THR A 138 -32.75 34.69 -2.15
N GLU A 139 -31.58 35.32 -2.26
CA GLU A 139 -30.29 34.63 -2.26
C GLU A 139 -29.69 34.61 -0.85
N THR A 140 -29.22 33.44 -0.42
CA THR A 140 -28.35 33.29 0.75
C THR A 140 -26.96 32.87 0.29
N ARG A 141 -25.95 33.68 0.62
CA ARG A 141 -24.56 33.38 0.28
C ARG A 141 -23.89 32.63 1.42
N GLY A 142 -23.28 31.49 1.09
CA GLY A 142 -22.44 30.72 1.98
C GLY A 142 -21.09 30.42 1.32
N ALA A 143 -20.29 29.61 2.00
CA ALA A 143 -19.07 29.05 1.45
C ALA A 143 -19.02 27.55 1.79
N HIS A 144 -18.38 26.78 0.92
CA HIS A 144 -18.24 25.34 1.07
C HIS A 144 -16.81 24.92 0.79
N THR A 145 -16.28 24.05 1.64
CA THR A 145 -14.93 23.50 1.54
C THR A 145 -15.05 22.00 1.31
N ALA A 146 -14.94 21.56 0.05
CA ALA A 146 -15.11 20.13 -0.27
C ALA A 146 -14.30 19.59 -1.44
N ARG A 147 -13.72 20.45 -2.27
CA ARG A 147 -12.96 19.98 -3.43
C ARG A 147 -11.52 19.75 -3.02
N PHE A 148 -11.17 18.49 -2.78
CA PHE A 148 -9.78 18.04 -2.66
C PHE A 148 -9.50 16.92 -3.64
N GLY A 149 -8.24 16.82 -4.07
CA GLY A 149 -7.71 15.65 -4.77
C GLY A 149 -6.99 14.76 -3.78
N GLU A 150 -6.94 13.47 -4.07
CA GLU A 150 -6.19 12.47 -3.31
C GLU A 150 -5.31 11.68 -4.26
N ILE A 151 -4.16 11.24 -3.76
CA ILE A 151 -3.28 10.32 -4.44
C ILE A 151 -2.93 9.18 -3.49
N GLU A 152 -2.77 7.98 -4.05
CA GLU A 152 -2.44 6.77 -3.31
C GLU A 152 -1.33 5.94 -3.99
N GLU A 153 -0.57 5.23 -3.16
CA GLU A 153 0.40 4.19 -3.53
C GLU A 153 0.06 2.94 -2.71
N ARG A 154 -0.41 1.88 -3.38
CA ARG A 154 -0.86 0.63 -2.76
C ARG A 154 0.23 -0.44 -2.84
N PHE A 155 0.38 -1.17 -1.74
CA PHE A 155 1.32 -2.28 -1.58
C PHE A 155 0.62 -3.59 -1.20
N TYR A 156 1.22 -4.41 -0.34
CA TYR A 156 0.72 -5.73 -0.01
C TYR A 156 -0.36 -5.70 1.09
N ALA A 157 -1.43 -6.47 0.88
CA ALA A 157 -2.44 -6.73 1.89
C ALA A 157 -1.81 -7.52 3.05
N VAL A 158 -2.09 -7.07 4.27
CA VAL A 158 -1.52 -7.65 5.49
C VAL A 158 -2.44 -8.72 6.06
N THR A 159 -1.85 -9.69 6.76
CA THR A 159 -2.58 -10.61 7.64
C THR A 159 -3.01 -9.89 8.92
N PRO A 160 -3.83 -10.50 9.80
CA PRO A 160 -4.14 -9.93 11.11
C PRO A 160 -2.87 -9.65 11.95
N ALA A 161 -1.86 -10.51 11.86
CA ALA A 161 -0.57 -10.30 12.53
C ALA A 161 0.21 -9.11 11.94
N GLY A 162 0.23 -8.99 10.60
CA GLY A 162 0.80 -7.83 9.94
C GLY A 162 0.06 -6.53 10.29
N ARG A 163 -1.27 -6.61 10.43
CA ARG A 163 -2.08 -5.47 10.84
C ARG A 163 -1.81 -5.03 12.28
N GLU A 164 -1.70 -5.99 13.21
CA GLU A 164 -1.37 -5.71 14.60
C GLU A 164 0.01 -5.04 14.72
N LEU A 165 1.01 -5.55 13.99
CA LEU A 165 2.34 -4.95 13.95
C LEU A 165 2.30 -3.53 13.35
N TYR A 166 1.55 -3.32 12.26
CA TYR A 166 1.34 -2.00 11.67
C TYR A 166 0.74 -1.01 12.67
N ASP A 167 -0.34 -1.39 13.36
CA ASP A 167 -1.04 -0.53 14.32
C ASP A 167 -0.10 -0.16 15.50
N ARG A 168 0.72 -1.11 15.98
CA ARG A 168 1.75 -0.85 17.00
C ARG A 168 2.83 0.13 16.52
N CYS A 169 3.43 -0.12 15.35
CA CYS A 169 4.44 0.76 14.77
C CYS A 169 3.90 2.18 14.53
N LEU A 170 2.65 2.29 14.07
CA LEU A 170 2.00 3.59 13.86
C LEU A 170 1.85 4.35 15.18
N CYS A 171 1.36 3.69 16.24
CA CYS A 171 1.25 4.31 17.57
C CYS A 171 2.61 4.79 18.10
N GLU A 172 3.66 3.97 17.97
CA GLU A 172 5.02 4.34 18.38
C GLU A 172 5.57 5.52 17.58
N ALA A 173 5.34 5.54 16.26
CA ALA A 173 5.79 6.61 15.38
C ALA A 173 5.07 7.94 15.67
N GLU A 174 3.75 7.91 15.86
CA GLU A 174 2.96 9.10 16.22
C GLU A 174 3.39 9.67 17.57
N ALA A 175 3.62 8.81 18.57
CA ALA A 175 4.09 9.22 19.88
C ALA A 175 5.50 9.85 19.84
N ALA A 176 6.39 9.32 19.00
CA ALA A 176 7.76 9.82 18.88
C ALA A 176 7.87 11.11 18.04
N ALA A 177 7.01 11.29 17.04
CA ALA A 177 7.01 12.49 16.20
C ALA A 177 6.47 13.72 16.95
N GLY A 178 5.38 13.58 17.71
CA GLY A 178 4.69 14.71 18.34
C GLY A 178 4.06 15.70 17.35
N GLU A 179 3.19 16.59 17.85
CA GLU A 179 2.37 17.49 17.00
C GLU A 179 3.14 18.56 16.21
N HIS A 180 4.35 18.90 16.65
CA HIS A 180 5.16 19.98 16.07
C HIS A 180 6.44 19.50 15.38
N SER A 181 6.57 18.20 15.09
CA SER A 181 7.73 17.71 14.31
C SER A 181 7.78 18.36 12.93
N ASP A 182 8.99 18.70 12.52
CA ASP A 182 9.26 18.97 11.11
C ASP A 182 9.21 17.67 10.29
N PHE A 183 9.29 17.82 8.97
CA PHE A 183 9.20 16.69 8.05
C PHE A 183 10.28 15.63 8.32
N GLU A 184 11.52 16.05 8.57
CA GLU A 184 12.68 15.15 8.68
C GLU A 184 12.64 14.37 10.00
N ALA A 185 12.30 15.04 11.10
CA ALA A 185 12.09 14.40 12.40
C ALA A 185 10.95 13.38 12.36
N ARG A 186 9.86 13.70 11.65
CA ARG A 186 8.71 12.78 11.50
C ARG A 186 9.07 11.56 10.66
N GLU A 187 9.73 11.75 9.52
CA GLU A 187 10.20 10.63 8.69
C GLU A 187 11.16 9.72 9.48
N ALA A 188 12.08 10.30 10.26
CA ALA A 188 12.99 9.52 11.11
C ALA A 188 12.24 8.73 12.21
N ALA A 189 11.20 9.31 12.82
CA ALA A 189 10.37 8.62 13.80
C ALA A 189 9.62 7.43 13.18
N TYR A 190 9.06 7.61 11.99
CA TYR A 190 8.39 6.55 11.23
C TYR A 190 9.38 5.47 10.80
N ALA A 191 10.52 5.83 10.20
CA ALA A 191 11.55 4.87 9.79
C ALA A 191 12.03 4.00 10.96
N ARG A 192 12.22 4.59 12.15
CA ARG A 192 12.63 3.86 13.34
C ARG A 192 11.55 2.88 13.82
N ALA A 193 10.31 3.33 13.98
CA ALA A 193 9.22 2.48 14.47
C ALA A 193 8.92 1.32 13.50
N PHE A 194 8.94 1.60 12.19
CA PHE A 194 8.69 0.62 11.14
C PHE A 194 9.92 -0.21 10.75
N SER A 195 11.05 -0.07 11.44
CA SER A 195 12.21 -0.96 11.27
C SER A 195 11.92 -2.42 11.68
N ALA A 196 10.84 -2.63 12.44
CA ALA A 196 10.36 -3.97 12.81
C ALA A 196 9.77 -4.76 11.63
N PHE A 197 9.40 -4.09 10.52
CA PHE A 197 8.94 -4.77 9.33
C PHE A 197 10.11 -5.21 8.45
N PRO A 198 10.10 -6.47 7.97
CA PRO A 198 10.94 -6.85 6.85
C PRO A 198 10.65 -6.01 5.60
N LYS A 199 11.65 -5.84 4.74
CA LYS A 199 11.60 -4.89 3.62
C LYS A 199 11.37 -5.57 2.27
N THR A 200 11.59 -6.88 2.18
CA THR A 200 11.33 -7.68 0.97
C THR A 200 10.04 -8.50 1.09
N LEU A 201 9.42 -8.82 -0.04
CA LEU A 201 8.20 -9.66 -0.05
C LEU A 201 8.45 -11.03 0.59
N THR A 202 9.57 -11.68 0.26
CA THR A 202 9.92 -13.02 0.75
C THR A 202 10.04 -13.04 2.28
N GLU A 203 10.69 -12.05 2.88
CA GLU A 203 10.79 -11.94 4.33
C GLU A 203 9.43 -11.62 4.99
N LEU A 204 8.61 -10.77 4.35
CA LEU A 204 7.26 -10.48 4.82
C LEU A 204 6.36 -11.73 4.82
N ILE A 205 6.47 -12.57 3.79
CA ILE A 205 5.77 -13.87 3.70
C ILE A 205 6.30 -14.81 4.78
N GLY A 206 7.62 -14.92 4.94
CA GLY A 206 8.25 -15.76 5.97
C GLY A 206 7.86 -15.39 7.40
N ALA A 207 7.67 -14.10 7.65
CA ALA A 207 7.16 -13.59 8.92
C ALA A 207 5.62 -13.71 9.07
N GLY A 208 4.91 -14.17 8.03
CA GLY A 208 3.45 -14.31 8.02
C GLY A 208 2.70 -12.97 8.11
N LEU A 209 3.30 -11.88 7.64
CA LEU A 209 2.77 -10.51 7.82
C LEU A 209 1.92 -10.04 6.64
N VAL A 210 2.09 -10.63 5.45
CA VAL A 210 1.36 -10.27 4.23
C VAL A 210 0.73 -11.49 3.60
N TYR A 211 -0.36 -11.31 2.85
CA TYR A 211 -0.91 -12.37 2.02
C TYR A 211 -0.16 -12.50 0.69
N ALA A 212 0.01 -13.72 0.21
CA ALA A 212 0.62 -14.00 -1.09
C ALA A 212 -0.17 -15.05 -1.88
N SER A 213 -0.09 -14.95 -3.20
CA SER A 213 -0.43 -16.00 -4.15
C SER A 213 0.85 -16.73 -4.54
N CYS A 214 0.72 -18.01 -4.85
CA CYS A 214 1.78 -18.79 -5.47
C CYS A 214 1.27 -19.47 -6.75
N GLU A 215 2.20 -19.77 -7.64
CA GLU A 215 1.95 -20.56 -8.85
C GLU A 215 3.17 -21.44 -9.16
N PRO A 216 2.99 -22.67 -9.66
CA PRO A 216 4.10 -23.51 -10.07
C PRO A 216 4.77 -22.97 -11.33
N THR A 217 6.10 -23.02 -11.38
CA THR A 217 6.85 -22.71 -12.61
C THR A 217 6.90 -23.93 -13.53
N ALA A 218 7.30 -23.73 -14.78
CA ALA A 218 7.60 -24.84 -15.69
C ALA A 218 8.68 -25.79 -15.11
N GLN A 219 9.67 -25.23 -14.41
CA GLN A 219 10.70 -26.00 -13.70
C GLN A 219 10.11 -26.80 -12.54
N GLY A 220 9.24 -26.19 -11.71
CA GLY A 220 8.56 -26.89 -10.61
C GLY A 220 7.71 -28.05 -11.10
N LEU A 221 6.94 -27.85 -12.17
CA LEU A 221 6.14 -28.92 -12.78
C LEU A 221 7.02 -30.06 -13.34
N ALA A 222 8.19 -29.74 -13.91
CA ALA A 222 9.13 -30.76 -14.35
C ALA A 222 9.72 -31.53 -13.17
N ALA A 223 10.20 -30.84 -12.13
CA ALA A 223 10.75 -31.44 -10.93
C ALA A 223 9.73 -32.33 -10.20
N ALA A 224 8.45 -31.91 -10.15
CA ALA A 224 7.37 -32.70 -9.58
C ALA A 224 7.14 -34.02 -10.33
N ARG A 225 7.17 -34.01 -11.67
CA ARG A 225 7.05 -35.24 -12.49
C ARG A 225 8.18 -36.22 -12.25
N ASP A 226 9.39 -35.71 -11.99
CA ASP A 226 10.58 -36.52 -11.72
C ASP A 226 10.68 -36.95 -10.24
N GLY A 227 9.74 -36.53 -9.39
CA GLY A 227 9.76 -36.80 -7.95
C GLY A 227 10.91 -36.09 -7.21
N ALA A 228 11.45 -35.02 -7.79
CA ALA A 228 12.64 -34.32 -7.32
C ALA A 228 12.37 -33.21 -6.29
N ILE A 229 11.10 -32.93 -5.97
CA ILE A 229 10.74 -31.96 -4.93
C ILE A 229 10.67 -32.67 -3.59
N ASP A 230 11.48 -32.28 -2.62
CA ASP A 230 11.60 -32.89 -1.30
C ASP A 230 11.06 -32.02 -0.15
N THR A 231 10.60 -30.81 -0.43
CA THR A 231 10.08 -29.86 0.56
C THR A 231 8.63 -29.44 0.31
N THR A 232 7.96 -28.98 1.36
CA THR A 232 6.66 -28.29 1.31
C THR A 232 6.75 -26.85 1.82
N ASP A 233 7.96 -26.36 2.11
CA ASP A 233 8.18 -24.98 2.53
C ASP A 233 8.08 -24.05 1.31
N LEU A 234 7.21 -23.04 1.40
CA LEU A 234 6.96 -22.12 0.29
C LEU A 234 8.19 -21.29 -0.10
N LEU A 235 8.99 -20.87 0.87
CA LEU A 235 10.16 -20.04 0.58
C LEU A 235 11.27 -20.89 -0.03
N GLU A 236 11.40 -22.15 0.39
CA GLU A 236 12.33 -23.10 -0.21
C GLU A 236 11.93 -23.46 -1.65
N LEU A 237 10.66 -23.78 -1.88
CA LEU A 237 10.13 -24.01 -3.24
C LEU A 237 10.35 -22.80 -4.15
N HIS A 238 10.21 -21.59 -3.62
CA HIS A 238 10.47 -20.36 -4.36
C HIS A 238 11.96 -20.19 -4.65
N ALA A 239 12.83 -20.39 -3.66
CA ALA A 239 14.29 -20.29 -3.81
C ALA A 239 14.86 -21.33 -4.80
N GLN A 240 14.26 -22.52 -4.86
CA GLN A 240 14.59 -23.58 -5.84
C GLN A 240 14.00 -23.31 -7.23
N GLY A 241 13.24 -22.23 -7.41
CA GLY A 241 12.60 -21.86 -8.68
C GLY A 241 11.41 -22.75 -9.05
N HIS A 242 10.85 -23.50 -8.10
CA HIS A 242 9.71 -24.39 -8.34
C HIS A 242 8.37 -23.65 -8.32
N ILE A 243 8.29 -22.54 -7.60
CA ILE A 243 7.12 -21.66 -7.58
C ILE A 243 7.50 -20.20 -7.73
N ARG A 244 6.58 -19.40 -8.25
CA ARG A 244 6.61 -17.94 -8.15
C ARG A 244 5.75 -17.49 -6.97
N LEU A 245 6.18 -16.42 -6.30
CA LEU A 245 5.43 -15.75 -5.24
C LEU A 245 4.98 -14.37 -5.72
N GLU A 246 3.69 -14.08 -5.59
CA GLU A 246 3.09 -12.77 -5.85
C GLU A 246 2.39 -12.25 -4.59
N GLY A 247 2.85 -11.14 -4.03
CA GLY A 247 2.17 -10.51 -2.90
C GLY A 247 0.79 -10.01 -3.30
N LEU A 248 -0.24 -10.29 -2.50
CA LEU A 248 -1.59 -9.81 -2.81
C LEU A 248 -1.65 -8.30 -2.60
N ARG A 249 -2.02 -7.56 -3.63
CA ARG A 249 -2.22 -6.10 -3.55
C ARG A 249 -3.34 -5.75 -2.57
N TYR A 250 -3.14 -4.68 -1.79
CA TYR A 250 -4.15 -4.10 -0.91
C TYR A 250 -5.13 -3.22 -1.70
N GLU A 251 -6.40 -3.57 -1.67
CA GLU A 251 -7.50 -3.00 -2.46
C GLU A 251 -8.54 -2.29 -1.57
N ASP A 252 -8.32 -2.25 -0.24
CA ASP A 252 -9.16 -1.55 0.71
C ASP A 252 -8.56 -0.18 1.09
N PHE A 253 -8.96 0.37 2.24
CA PHE A 253 -8.57 1.69 2.71
C PHE A 253 -7.97 1.62 4.11
N LEU A 254 -7.05 2.54 4.44
CA LEU A 254 -6.60 2.68 5.81
C LEU A 254 -7.82 2.95 6.72
N PRO A 255 -7.91 2.29 7.89
CA PRO A 255 -9.11 2.24 8.75
C PRO A 255 -9.59 3.62 9.23
N VAL A 256 -8.74 4.66 9.20
CA VAL A 256 -9.04 6.02 9.68
C VAL A 256 -8.99 7.06 8.54
N SER A 257 -8.76 6.62 7.29
CA SER A 257 -8.58 7.50 6.12
C SER A 257 -9.79 8.38 5.84
N ALA A 258 -10.98 7.79 5.61
CA ALA A 258 -12.11 8.58 5.11
C ALA A 258 -12.55 9.66 6.11
N ALA A 259 -12.84 9.30 7.37
CA ALA A 259 -13.26 10.26 8.39
C ALA A 259 -12.13 11.23 8.80
N GLY A 260 -10.87 10.78 8.79
CA GLY A 260 -9.70 11.58 9.14
C GLY A 260 -9.29 12.57 8.05
N ILE A 261 -9.50 12.26 6.77
CA ILE A 261 -9.30 13.20 5.66
C ILE A 261 -10.34 14.31 5.72
N PHE A 262 -11.62 13.98 6.00
CA PHE A 262 -12.64 15.00 6.23
C PHE A 262 -12.32 15.80 7.49
N ALA A 263 -12.00 15.16 8.62
CA ALA A 263 -11.70 15.86 9.86
C ALA A 263 -10.42 16.72 9.81
N SER A 264 -9.34 16.28 9.16
CA SER A 264 -8.09 17.06 9.04
C SER A 264 -8.21 18.24 8.06
N ASN A 265 -8.98 18.09 6.98
CA ASN A 265 -9.35 19.21 6.11
C ASN A 265 -10.35 20.15 6.81
N LEU A 266 -11.28 19.64 7.64
CA LEU A 266 -12.29 20.43 8.37
C LEU A 266 -11.77 21.02 9.68
N ASN A 267 -10.72 20.50 10.30
CA ASN A 267 -10.15 21.00 11.57
C ASN A 267 -9.60 22.43 11.47
N GLN A 268 -9.44 22.97 10.25
CA GLN A 268 -9.25 24.40 10.03
C GLN A 268 -10.46 25.25 10.50
N SER A 269 -11.62 24.63 10.72
CA SER A 269 -12.85 25.23 11.26
C SER A 269 -13.09 24.96 12.76
N GLY A 270 -12.14 24.33 13.47
CA GLY A 270 -12.21 24.13 14.93
C GLY A 270 -13.03 22.91 15.41
N LEU A 271 -13.45 22.01 14.51
CA LEU A 271 -14.24 20.82 14.84
C LEU A 271 -13.37 19.60 15.15
N ARG A 272 -12.98 19.43 16.41
CA ARG A 272 -12.28 18.21 16.89
C ARG A 272 -13.18 16.98 16.74
N SER A 273 -12.75 15.99 15.96
CA SER A 273 -13.36 14.66 15.95
C SER A 273 -12.64 13.74 16.94
N ASP A 274 -13.36 13.20 17.93
CA ASP A 274 -12.83 12.19 18.84
C ASP A 274 -12.45 10.92 18.05
N ARG A 275 -11.16 10.59 18.07
CA ARG A 275 -10.59 9.37 17.50
C ARG A 275 -10.99 8.16 18.35
N ALA A 276 -12.20 7.63 18.17
CA ALA A 276 -12.63 6.44 18.91
C ALA A 276 -13.45 5.46 18.07
N ARG A 277 -12.83 4.29 17.82
CA ARG A 277 -13.41 2.94 17.68
C ARG A 277 -14.83 2.86 17.10
N THR A 278 -14.92 2.35 15.87
CA THR A 278 -16.14 1.69 15.39
C THR A 278 -16.50 0.55 16.34
N SER A 279 -17.62 0.68 17.04
CA SER A 279 -18.15 -0.39 17.89
C SER A 279 -19.00 -1.36 17.04
N ALA A 280 -19.05 -2.65 17.39
CA ALA A 280 -19.90 -3.64 16.70
C ALA A 280 -21.37 -3.19 16.52
N PRO A 281 -22.01 -2.46 17.46
CA PRO A 281 -23.33 -1.86 17.26
C PRO A 281 -23.43 -0.92 16.04
N ALA A 282 -22.34 -0.23 15.67
CA ALA A 282 -22.33 0.67 14.52
C ALA A 282 -22.35 -0.09 13.18
N GLN A 283 -21.66 -1.23 13.09
CA GLN A 283 -21.64 -2.05 11.87
C GLN A 283 -22.99 -2.73 11.62
N SER A 284 -23.58 -3.38 12.63
CA SER A 284 -24.89 -4.02 12.45
C SER A 284 -25.98 -3.02 12.09
N ALA A 285 -25.94 -1.80 12.64
CA ALA A 285 -26.84 -0.73 12.23
C ALA A 285 -26.62 -0.29 10.78
N PHE A 286 -25.35 -0.14 10.36
CA PHE A 286 -25.02 0.18 8.97
C PHE A 286 -25.49 -0.91 7.99
N GLU A 287 -25.23 -2.18 8.29
CA GLU A 287 -25.65 -3.33 7.48
C GLU A 287 -27.17 -3.43 7.36
N ALA A 288 -27.90 -3.13 8.44
CA ALA A 288 -29.36 -3.05 8.42
C ALA A 288 -29.87 -1.95 7.48
N ILE A 289 -29.18 -0.80 7.43
CA ILE A 289 -29.53 0.31 6.52
C ILE A 289 -29.25 -0.06 5.06
N ILE A 290 -28.09 -0.66 4.75
CA ILE A 290 -27.72 -1.03 3.38
C ILE A 290 -28.33 -2.36 2.91
N GLY A 291 -29.00 -3.09 3.81
CA GLY A 291 -29.72 -4.34 3.55
C GLY A 291 -28.83 -5.54 3.19
N ARG A 292 -27.55 -5.52 3.57
CA ARG A 292 -26.59 -6.58 3.28
C ARG A 292 -25.39 -6.54 4.24
N PRO A 293 -24.72 -7.66 4.51
CA PRO A 293 -23.50 -7.67 5.32
C PRO A 293 -22.35 -6.95 4.60
N VAL A 294 -21.50 -6.29 5.37
CA VAL A 294 -20.20 -5.79 4.88
C VAL A 294 -19.31 -6.98 4.56
N VAL A 295 -18.59 -6.91 3.45
CA VAL A 295 -17.64 -7.95 3.07
C VAL A 295 -16.44 -7.90 4.02
N ASP A 296 -16.11 -9.05 4.61
CA ASP A 296 -14.87 -9.22 5.36
C ASP A 296 -13.69 -9.31 4.38
N ALA A 297 -12.91 -8.23 4.30
CA ALA A 297 -11.74 -8.14 3.43
C ALA A 297 -10.64 -9.14 3.80
N ASP A 298 -10.39 -9.37 5.08
CA ASP A 298 -9.39 -10.33 5.55
C ASP A 298 -9.74 -11.73 5.06
N ARG A 299 -11.01 -12.11 5.21
CA ARG A 299 -11.52 -13.39 4.70
C ARG A 299 -11.31 -13.54 3.19
N ARG A 300 -11.43 -12.45 2.42
CA ARG A 300 -11.21 -12.46 0.96
C ARG A 300 -9.74 -12.67 0.59
N TYR A 301 -8.82 -11.94 1.23
CA TYR A 301 -7.39 -12.12 0.97
C TYR A 301 -6.90 -13.50 1.41
N ARG A 302 -7.30 -13.93 2.60
CA ARG A 302 -6.96 -15.25 3.13
C ARG A 302 -7.45 -16.36 2.21
N GLY A 303 -8.72 -16.29 1.80
CA GLY A 303 -9.30 -17.28 0.89
C GLY A 303 -8.61 -17.35 -0.48
N ARG A 304 -8.17 -16.20 -1.03
CA ARG A 304 -7.39 -16.17 -2.28
C ARG A 304 -6.00 -16.80 -2.11
N SER A 305 -5.31 -16.46 -1.03
CA SER A 305 -3.99 -17.01 -0.71
C SER A 305 -4.04 -18.53 -0.52
N ALA A 306 -5.00 -19.02 0.28
CA ALA A 306 -5.17 -20.45 0.53
C ALA A 306 -5.57 -21.23 -0.73
N ARG A 307 -6.42 -20.66 -1.60
CA ARG A 307 -6.77 -21.31 -2.87
C ARG A 307 -5.54 -21.47 -3.77
N ALA A 308 -4.75 -20.41 -3.92
CA ALA A 308 -3.52 -20.47 -4.71
C ALA A 308 -2.53 -21.52 -4.16
N LEU A 309 -2.45 -21.65 -2.83
CA LEU A 309 -1.65 -22.67 -2.17
C LEU A 309 -2.12 -24.09 -2.51
N VAL A 310 -3.42 -24.35 -2.36
CA VAL A 310 -4.01 -25.66 -2.69
C VAL A 310 -3.79 -26.01 -4.16
N ASP A 311 -4.07 -25.07 -5.08
CA ASP A 311 -3.91 -25.28 -6.51
C ASP A 311 -2.44 -25.58 -6.87
N THR A 312 -1.50 -24.83 -6.29
CA THR A 312 -0.06 -25.02 -6.50
C THR A 312 0.43 -26.35 -5.95
N PHE A 313 0.04 -26.71 -4.73
CA PHE A 313 0.47 -27.97 -4.11
C PHE A 313 -0.17 -29.16 -4.82
N GLY A 314 -1.40 -29.02 -5.32
CA GLY A 314 -2.04 -30.03 -6.16
C GLY A 314 -1.27 -30.24 -7.46
N ALA A 315 -0.91 -29.16 -8.15
CA ALA A 315 -0.14 -29.20 -9.38
C ALA A 315 1.27 -29.79 -9.21
N LEU A 316 1.90 -29.58 -8.04
CA LEU A 316 3.21 -30.14 -7.70
C LEU A 316 3.14 -31.54 -7.05
N GLY A 317 1.95 -32.10 -6.84
CA GLY A 317 1.78 -33.40 -6.18
C GLY A 317 2.16 -33.42 -4.69
N LEU A 318 2.11 -32.26 -4.01
CA LEU A 318 2.55 -32.08 -2.64
C LEU A 318 1.42 -32.10 -1.60
N LEU A 319 0.14 -32.09 -2.02
CA LEU A 319 -0.99 -32.03 -1.08
C LEU A 319 -0.99 -33.19 -0.06
N GLU A 320 -0.67 -34.41 -0.49
CA GLU A 320 -0.61 -35.59 0.39
C GLU A 320 0.55 -35.53 1.40
N ARG A 321 1.51 -34.62 1.19
CA ARG A 321 2.68 -34.43 2.06
C ARG A 321 2.45 -33.36 3.12
N LEU A 322 1.35 -32.61 3.02
CA LEU A 322 0.93 -31.70 4.07
C LEU A 322 0.47 -32.47 5.30
N ASP A 323 0.60 -31.83 6.47
CA ASP A 323 -0.09 -32.28 7.67
C ASP A 323 -1.61 -32.45 7.38
N PRO A 324 -2.22 -33.59 7.73
CA PRO A 324 -3.62 -33.88 7.40
C PRO A 324 -4.60 -32.82 7.90
N ASP A 325 -4.38 -32.25 9.09
CA ASP A 325 -5.26 -31.23 9.65
C ASP A 325 -5.09 -29.89 8.91
N VAL A 326 -3.86 -29.56 8.49
CA VAL A 326 -3.61 -28.39 7.63
C VAL A 326 -4.28 -28.58 6.27
N ARG A 327 -4.14 -29.75 5.66
CA ARG A 327 -4.77 -30.05 4.37
C ARG A 327 -6.29 -29.96 4.44
N VAL A 328 -6.92 -30.62 5.40
CA VAL A 328 -8.39 -30.58 5.56
C VAL A 328 -8.88 -29.15 5.74
N ARG A 329 -8.17 -28.33 6.54
CA ARG A 329 -8.52 -26.92 6.69
C ARG A 329 -8.40 -26.15 5.38
N LEU A 330 -7.30 -26.31 4.66
CA LEU A 330 -7.06 -25.64 3.37
C LEU A 330 -8.11 -26.02 2.31
N GLU A 331 -8.54 -27.28 2.26
CA GLU A 331 -9.52 -27.79 1.30
C GLU A 331 -10.97 -27.44 1.66
N SER A 332 -11.32 -27.37 2.95
CA SER A 332 -12.72 -27.21 3.41
C SER A 332 -13.16 -25.76 3.61
N ASP A 333 -12.35 -24.92 4.26
CA ASP A 333 -12.55 -23.47 4.33
C ASP A 333 -11.18 -22.77 4.19
N PRO A 334 -10.76 -22.51 2.94
CA PRO A 334 -9.49 -21.83 2.66
C PRO A 334 -9.36 -20.50 3.43
N ALA A 335 -10.49 -19.87 3.75
CA ALA A 335 -10.53 -18.60 4.46
C ALA A 335 -10.50 -18.72 6.01
N GLN A 336 -10.45 -19.92 6.57
CA GLN A 336 -10.15 -20.16 7.99
C GLN A 336 -8.80 -20.86 8.20
N ALA A 337 -8.26 -21.53 7.18
CA ALA A 337 -7.08 -22.40 7.30
C ALA A 337 -5.75 -21.73 7.66
N LEU A 338 -5.55 -20.47 7.27
CA LEU A 338 -4.26 -19.75 7.39
C LEU A 338 -4.16 -18.85 8.62
N GLU A 339 -4.83 -19.21 9.72
CA GLU A 339 -4.80 -18.43 10.95
C GLU A 339 -3.41 -18.55 11.61
N GLY A 340 -2.52 -17.58 11.31
CA GLY A 340 -1.30 -17.34 12.08
C GLY A 340 0.04 -17.82 11.51
N ARG A 341 0.14 -18.32 10.28
CA ARG A 341 1.39 -18.48 9.50
C ARG A 341 1.04 -18.95 8.08
N LEU A 342 1.69 -18.36 7.07
CA LEU A 342 1.51 -18.76 5.66
C LEU A 342 2.22 -20.06 5.29
N THR A 343 3.08 -20.55 6.17
CA THR A 343 3.77 -21.83 6.02
C THR A 343 3.06 -22.88 6.87
N PRO A 344 2.46 -23.91 6.25
CA PRO A 344 2.22 -25.18 6.92
C PRO A 344 3.51 -25.60 7.60
N MET A 345 3.48 -25.82 8.93
CA MET A 345 4.61 -26.50 9.57
C MET A 345 4.75 -27.87 8.89
N ALA A 346 5.94 -28.17 8.36
CA ALA A 346 6.26 -29.52 7.90
C ALA A 346 5.96 -30.51 9.04
N ALA A 347 5.34 -31.64 8.71
CA ALA A 347 5.18 -32.73 9.68
C ALA A 347 6.57 -33.09 10.24
N PRO A 348 6.72 -33.29 11.56
CA PRO A 348 8.00 -33.69 12.12
C PRO A 348 8.45 -34.99 11.44
N THR A 349 9.64 -34.96 10.87
CA THR A 349 10.30 -36.14 10.31
C THR A 349 10.44 -37.16 11.44
N VAL A 350 9.78 -38.32 11.30
CA VAL A 350 9.89 -39.46 12.23
C VAL A 350 11.17 -40.23 11.96
#